data_AF-A0A0F8VVC9-F1
#
_entry.id   AF-A0A0F8VVC9-F1
#
_cell.length_a   1.000
_cell.length_b   1.000
_cell.length_c   1.000
_cell.angle_alpha   90.00
_cell.angle_beta   90.00
_cell.angle_gamma   90.00
#
_symmetry.space_group_name_H-M   'P 1'
#
loop_
_entity.id
_entity.type
_entity.pdbx_description
1 polymer ?
#
loop_
_entity_poly.entity_id
_entity_poly.type
_entity_poly.pdbx_seq_one_letter_code
_entity_poly.pdbx_strand_id
1 'polypeptide(L)'
;MWKEILVDDIEGLQKYVEVFNDVKCGIKVGSLSWLQQKLRWKIDAQCFFYEGDEFKICLMSEYDSTHDRIVVFQCLIKFLKAPKNPDKIFEVCAENCKLLLKRHQNIIRVPKYPEYFTVRDVGISQQENTNNQIRIYEKIGIKVTDFEKYWEYELM
;
A
#
# COMPACT_ATOMS: atom_id res chain seq x y z
N MET A 1 -6.91 -11.45 7.03
CA MET A 1 -7.22 -11.43 5.58
C MET A 1 -7.42 -9.99 5.13
N TRP A 2 -7.11 -9.66 3.88
CA TRP A 2 -7.32 -8.31 3.35
C TRP A 2 -8.80 -8.03 3.11
N LYS A 3 -9.25 -6.84 3.53
CA LYS A 3 -10.57 -6.28 3.23
C LYS A 3 -10.39 -5.00 2.41
N GLU A 4 -11.08 -4.90 1.29
CA GLU A 4 -11.22 -3.64 0.55
C GLU A 4 -12.26 -2.75 1.26
N ILE A 5 -11.92 -1.49 1.48
CA ILE A 5 -12.77 -0.49 2.10
C ILE A 5 -13.30 0.43 0.99
N LEU A 6 -14.61 0.39 0.79
CA LEU A 6 -15.30 1.28 -0.13
C LEU A 6 -15.62 2.62 0.55
N VAL A 7 -15.95 3.64 -0.25
CA VAL A 7 -16.24 5.00 0.24
C VAL A 7 -17.45 5.07 1.21
N ASP A 8 -18.34 4.08 1.14
CA ASP A 8 -19.54 3.92 1.95
C ASP A 8 -19.39 2.89 3.09
N ASP A 9 -18.24 2.19 3.19
CA ASP A 9 -17.92 1.28 4.30
C ASP A 9 -17.46 2.07 5.53
N ILE A 10 -18.42 2.69 6.23
CA ILE A 10 -18.16 3.56 7.40
C ILE A 10 -17.34 2.85 8.48
N GLU A 11 -17.64 1.57 8.76
CA GLU A 11 -16.91 0.80 9.78
C GLU A 11 -15.45 0.58 9.36
N GLY A 12 -15.22 0.20 8.10
CA GLY A 12 -13.88 0.05 7.54
C GLY A 12 -13.09 1.37 7.58
N LEU A 13 -13.72 2.47 7.18
CA LEU A 13 -13.12 3.80 7.18
C LEU A 13 -12.73 4.25 8.60
N GLN A 14 -13.56 3.97 9.61
CA GLN A 14 -13.25 4.28 11.01
C GLN A 14 -12.00 3.53 11.47
N LYS A 15 -11.93 2.22 11.23
CA LYS A 15 -10.75 1.39 11.59
C LYS A 15 -9.47 1.90 10.92
N TYR A 16 -9.57 2.34 9.67
CA TYR A 16 -8.43 2.91 8.95
C TYR A 16 -7.95 4.21 9.61
N VAL A 17 -8.87 5.12 9.92
CA VAL A 17 -8.56 6.42 10.53
C VAL A 17 -7.94 6.25 11.92
N GLU A 18 -8.40 5.27 12.70
CA GLU A 18 -7.80 4.92 13.99
C GLU A 18 -6.33 4.53 13.82
N VAL A 19 -6.03 3.58 12.92
CA VAL A 19 -4.65 3.17 12.64
C VAL A 19 -3.81 4.34 12.12
N PHE A 20 -4.35 5.16 11.24
CA PHE A 20 -3.66 6.35 10.71
C PHE A 20 -3.22 7.30 11.82
N ASN A 21 -4.14 7.66 12.71
CA ASN A 21 -3.88 8.59 13.81
C ASN A 21 -2.92 8.00 14.86
N ASP A 22 -3.03 6.69 15.12
CA ASP A 22 -2.13 5.99 16.04
C ASP A 22 -0.68 5.99 15.54
N VAL A 23 -0.47 5.71 14.24
CA VAL A 23 0.87 5.72 13.63
C VAL A 23 1.47 7.13 13.59
N LYS A 24 0.63 8.18 13.54
CA LYS A 24 1.07 9.58 13.64
C LYS A 24 1.18 10.07 15.10
N CYS A 25 1.39 9.16 16.05
CA CYS A 25 1.64 9.44 17.47
C CYS A 25 0.54 10.30 18.13
N GLY A 26 -0.73 10.10 17.77
CA GLY A 26 -1.85 10.76 18.43
C GLY A 26 -2.11 12.20 17.98
N ILE A 27 -1.34 12.73 17.02
CA ILE A 27 -1.75 13.93 16.29
C ILE A 27 -2.93 13.51 15.41
N LYS A 28 -4.16 13.89 15.80
CA LYS A 28 -5.37 13.60 15.03
C LYS A 28 -5.37 14.40 13.73
N VAL A 29 -4.70 13.86 12.71
CA VAL A 29 -4.61 14.46 11.37
C VAL A 29 -5.65 13.83 10.42
N GLY A 30 -5.99 12.55 10.62
CA GLY A 30 -6.99 11.84 9.83
C GLY A 30 -8.40 11.95 10.42
N SER A 31 -9.38 12.19 9.55
CA SER A 31 -10.81 12.09 9.86
C SER A 31 -11.53 11.22 8.84
N LEU A 32 -12.73 10.74 9.17
CA LEU A 32 -13.54 9.95 8.25
C LEU A 32 -13.86 10.73 6.98
N SER A 33 -14.26 12.00 7.12
CA SER A 33 -14.53 12.89 5.99
C SER A 33 -13.30 13.11 5.10
N TRP A 34 -12.10 13.23 5.70
CA TRP A 34 -10.86 13.32 4.95
C TRP A 34 -10.58 12.06 4.12
N LEU A 35 -10.75 10.87 4.72
CA LEU A 35 -10.53 9.62 4.00
C LEU A 35 -11.57 9.43 2.88
N GLN A 36 -12.84 9.72 3.15
CA GLN A 36 -13.89 9.71 2.11
C GLN A 36 -13.58 10.67 0.97
N GLN A 37 -13.12 11.90 1.27
CA GLN A 37 -12.74 12.86 0.24
C GLN A 37 -11.58 12.32 -0.60
N LYS A 38 -10.55 11.73 0.03
CA LYS A 38 -9.45 11.09 -0.71
C LYS A 38 -9.93 9.98 -1.64
N LEU A 39 -10.85 9.13 -1.19
CA LEU A 39 -11.40 8.04 -2.02
C LEU A 39 -12.29 8.55 -3.15
N ARG A 40 -12.99 9.68 -2.96
CA ARG A 40 -13.82 10.30 -4.00
C ARG A 40 -13.00 11.02 -5.08
N TRP A 41 -11.86 11.60 -4.72
CA TRP A 41 -11.08 12.46 -5.62
C TRP A 41 -10.10 11.70 -6.49
N LYS A 42 -9.72 10.50 -6.09
CA LYS A 42 -8.84 9.63 -6.86
C LYS A 42 -9.72 8.65 -7.62
N ILE A 43 -9.89 8.92 -8.92
CA ILE A 43 -10.83 8.24 -9.82
C ILE A 43 -10.64 6.70 -9.82
N ASP A 44 -9.47 6.19 -9.41
CA ASP A 44 -9.17 4.77 -9.23
C ASP A 44 -8.45 4.46 -7.89
N ALA A 45 -8.71 5.22 -6.82
CA ALA A 45 -8.11 4.88 -5.53
C ALA A 45 -8.75 3.65 -4.90
N GLN A 46 -7.90 2.75 -4.42
CA GLN A 46 -8.32 1.57 -3.67
C GLN A 46 -7.72 1.62 -2.27
N CYS A 47 -8.56 1.32 -1.29
CA CYS A 47 -8.21 1.32 0.12
C CYS A 47 -8.34 -0.08 0.68
N PHE A 48 -7.30 -0.57 1.35
CA PHE A 48 -7.29 -1.90 1.93
C PHE A 48 -6.89 -1.87 3.39
N PHE A 49 -7.49 -2.79 4.13
CA PHE A 49 -7.20 -3.02 5.53
C PHE A 49 -6.93 -4.49 5.78
N TYR A 50 -5.85 -4.75 6.52
CA TYR A 50 -5.52 -6.06 7.03
C TYR A 50 -5.51 -6.01 8.55
N GLU A 51 -6.14 -7.01 9.17
CA GLU A 51 -6.11 -7.24 10.60
C GLU A 51 -5.62 -8.67 10.86
N GLY A 52 -4.54 -8.77 11.64
CA GLY A 52 -4.05 -10.02 12.17
C GLY A 52 -3.66 -9.87 13.64
N ASP A 53 -3.27 -10.98 14.27
CA ASP A 53 -3.04 -11.02 15.72
C ASP A 53 -1.84 -10.20 16.21
N GLU A 54 -0.92 -9.84 15.31
CA GLU A 54 0.34 -9.14 15.62
C GLU A 54 0.33 -7.68 15.19
N PHE A 55 -0.37 -7.36 14.10
CA PHE A 55 -0.34 -6.05 13.49
C PHE A 55 -1.57 -5.80 12.63
N LYS A 56 -1.83 -4.52 12.38
CA LYS A 56 -2.81 -4.02 11.40
C LYS A 56 -2.05 -3.31 10.29
N ILE A 57 -2.50 -3.45 9.05
CA ILE A 57 -1.93 -2.74 7.89
C ILE A 57 -3.03 -1.98 7.17
N CYS A 58 -2.73 -0.74 6.83
CA CYS A 58 -3.56 0.16 6.07
C CYS A 58 -2.83 0.54 4.78
N LEU A 59 -3.40 0.20 3.63
CA LEU A 59 -2.84 0.53 2.31
C LEU A 59 -3.80 1.43 1.54
N MET A 60 -3.25 2.42 0.84
CA MET A 60 -3.95 3.11 -0.23
C MET A 60 -3.12 3.05 -1.50
N SER A 61 -3.82 2.78 -2.60
CA SER A 61 -3.25 2.77 -3.94
C SER A 61 -4.09 3.61 -4.88
N GLU A 62 -3.50 4.03 -5.99
CA GLU A 62 -4.18 4.67 -7.10
C GLU A 62 -3.61 4.20 -8.43
N TYR A 63 -4.41 4.28 -9.49
CA TYR A 63 -3.93 4.07 -10.84
C TYR A 63 -3.25 5.33 -11.39
N ASP A 64 -2.01 5.15 -11.85
CA ASP A 64 -1.23 6.14 -12.58
C ASP A 64 -1.37 5.87 -14.07
N SER A 65 -2.33 6.55 -14.70
CA SER A 65 -2.60 6.44 -16.14
C SER A 65 -1.46 6.93 -17.03
N THR A 66 -0.52 7.73 -16.51
CA THR A 66 0.62 8.23 -17.31
C THR A 66 1.63 7.12 -17.59
N HIS A 67 1.77 6.19 -16.66
CA HIS A 67 2.76 5.10 -16.72
C HIS A 67 2.12 3.71 -16.71
N ASP A 68 0.80 3.63 -16.86
CA ASP A 68 0.00 2.41 -16.87
C ASP A 68 0.34 1.45 -15.70
N ARG A 69 0.27 1.96 -14.48
CA ARG A 69 0.68 1.22 -13.27
C ARG A 69 -0.17 1.57 -12.05
N ILE A 70 -0.14 0.72 -11.03
CA ILE A 70 -0.74 1.01 -9.73
C ILE A 70 0.35 1.51 -8.77
N VAL A 71 0.08 2.59 -8.05
CA VAL A 71 1.00 3.17 -7.06
C VAL A 71 0.39 3.07 -5.67
N VAL A 72 1.02 2.32 -4.77
CA VAL A 72 0.69 2.28 -3.34
C VAL A 72 1.30 3.50 -2.66
N PHE A 73 0.61 4.63 -2.63
CA PHE A 73 1.18 5.87 -2.10
C PHE A 73 1.14 5.98 -0.56
N GLN A 74 0.41 5.09 0.13
CA GLN A 74 0.34 5.07 1.59
C GLN A 74 0.36 3.64 2.12
N CYS A 75 1.32 3.34 2.99
CA CYS A 75 1.42 2.09 3.73
C CYS A 75 1.68 2.37 5.20
N LEU A 76 0.75 1.98 6.07
CA LEU A 76 0.80 2.25 7.51
C LEU A 76 0.66 0.93 8.27
N ILE A 77 1.57 0.69 9.20
CA ILE A 77 1.62 -0.53 9.99
C ILE A 77 1.49 -0.15 11.47
N LYS A 78 0.46 -0.70 12.13
CA LYS A 78 0.30 -0.62 13.58
C LYS A 78 0.62 -1.96 14.20
N PHE A 79 1.68 -2.02 14.99
CA PHE A 79 1.99 -3.19 15.80
C PHE A 79 1.06 -3.26 17.02
N LEU A 80 0.40 -4.41 17.20
CA LEU A 80 -0.43 -4.69 18.36
C LEU A 80 0.38 -5.35 19.49
N LYS A 81 1.46 -6.04 19.12
CA LYS A 81 2.47 -6.62 20.00
C LYS A 81 3.82 -6.64 19.28
N ALA A 82 4.90 -6.88 20.01
CA ALA A 82 6.24 -6.98 19.43
C ALA A 82 6.26 -8.06 18.32
N PRO A 83 6.71 -7.73 17.09
CA PRO A 83 6.75 -8.69 16.01
C PRO A 83 7.79 -9.77 16.29
N LYS A 84 7.37 -11.04 16.24
CA LYS A 84 8.29 -12.19 16.39
C LYS A 84 8.98 -12.57 15.08
N ASN A 85 8.33 -12.28 13.95
CA ASN A 85 8.85 -12.50 12.62
C ASN A 85 8.58 -11.26 11.75
N PRO A 86 9.59 -10.40 11.49
CA PRO A 86 9.41 -9.21 10.66
C PRO A 86 9.09 -9.55 9.19
N ASP A 87 9.52 -10.73 8.70
CA ASP A 87 9.32 -11.12 7.29
C ASP A 87 7.85 -11.34 6.95
N LYS A 88 7.04 -11.71 7.95
CA LYS A 88 5.60 -11.90 7.81
C LYS A 88 4.89 -10.63 7.28
N ILE A 89 5.40 -9.45 7.59
CA ILE A 89 4.83 -8.19 7.09
C ILE A 89 5.01 -8.12 5.57
N PHE A 90 6.20 -8.44 5.07
CA PHE A 90 6.49 -8.42 3.63
C PHE A 90 5.63 -9.44 2.88
N GLU A 91 5.43 -10.64 3.45
CA GLU A 91 4.52 -11.64 2.88
C GLU A 91 3.08 -11.14 2.79
N VAL A 92 2.54 -10.56 3.88
CA VAL A 92 1.17 -10.03 3.89
C VAL A 92 1.00 -8.87 2.90
N CYS A 93 2.00 -7.99 2.78
CA CYS A 93 2.00 -6.92 1.77
C CYS A 93 2.08 -7.48 0.33
N ALA A 94 2.88 -8.52 0.11
CA ALA A 94 2.95 -9.19 -1.20
C ALA A 94 1.61 -9.84 -1.58
N GLU A 95 0.88 -10.43 -0.64
CA GLU A 95 -0.49 -10.93 -0.89
C GLU A 95 -1.44 -9.82 -1.38
N ASN A 96 -1.35 -8.61 -0.83
CA ASN A 96 -2.13 -7.48 -1.33
C ASN A 96 -1.73 -7.08 -2.75
N CYS A 97 -0.43 -7.02 -3.02
CA CYS A 97 0.08 -6.76 -4.36
C CYS A 97 -0.44 -7.80 -5.34
N LYS A 98 -0.54 -9.08 -4.95
CA LYS A 98 -1.12 -10.14 -5.80
C LYS A 98 -2.57 -9.87 -6.16
N LEU A 99 -3.36 -9.44 -5.18
CA LEU A 99 -4.79 -9.12 -5.38
C LEU A 99 -4.95 -7.99 -6.39
N LEU A 100 -4.16 -6.94 -6.24
CA LEU A 100 -4.15 -5.77 -7.13
C LEU A 100 -3.65 -6.11 -8.53
N LEU A 101 -2.56 -6.87 -8.62
CA LEU A 101 -1.97 -7.32 -9.87
C LEU A 101 -2.96 -8.16 -10.69
N LYS A 102 -3.70 -9.07 -10.03
CA LYS A 102 -4.71 -9.89 -10.70
C LYS A 102 -5.89 -9.08 -11.22
N ARG A 103 -6.24 -7.98 -10.53
CA ARG A 103 -7.37 -7.12 -10.90
C ARG A 103 -7.02 -6.22 -12.08
N HIS A 104 -5.81 -5.65 -12.08
CA HIS A 104 -5.42 -4.60 -13.03
C HIS A 104 -4.46 -5.09 -14.12
N GLN A 105 -3.84 -6.27 -13.96
CA GLN A 105 -2.79 -6.80 -14.84
C GLN A 105 -1.59 -5.87 -15.07
N ASN A 106 -1.41 -4.91 -14.16
CA ASN A 106 -0.43 -3.83 -14.25
C ASN A 106 0.61 -3.93 -13.12
N ILE A 107 1.82 -3.43 -13.38
CA ILE A 107 2.89 -3.34 -12.38
C ILE A 107 2.41 -2.55 -11.15
N ILE A 108 2.75 -3.03 -9.96
CA ILE A 108 2.48 -2.29 -8.72
C ILE A 108 3.77 -1.72 -8.18
N ARG A 109 3.77 -0.42 -7.92
CA ARG A 109 4.87 0.29 -7.28
C ARG A 109 4.56 0.59 -5.82
N VAL A 110 5.46 0.21 -4.92
CA VAL A 110 5.35 0.47 -3.48
C VAL A 110 6.56 1.26 -2.99
N PRO A 111 6.41 2.43 -2.37
CA PRO A 111 7.51 3.24 -1.87
C PRO A 111 8.15 2.58 -0.64
N LYS A 112 9.47 2.69 -0.53
CA LYS A 112 10.22 2.27 0.67
C LYS A 112 10.05 3.23 1.84
N TYR A 113 9.82 4.50 1.54
CA TYR A 113 9.70 5.56 2.51
C TYR A 113 8.27 6.09 2.55
N PRO A 114 7.66 6.23 3.74
CA PRO A 114 6.39 6.94 3.88
C PRO A 114 6.52 8.32 3.23
N GLU A 115 5.53 8.71 2.42
CA GLU A 115 5.48 10.03 1.76
C GLU A 115 6.41 10.22 0.55
N TYR A 116 7.08 9.17 0.05
CA TYR A 116 7.88 9.29 -1.19
C TYR A 116 7.04 9.69 -2.41
N PHE A 117 5.86 9.09 -2.55
CA PHE A 117 4.87 9.57 -3.52
C PHE A 117 4.02 10.62 -2.82
N THR A 118 4.38 11.90 -2.95
CA THR A 118 3.35 12.92 -2.81
C THR A 118 2.38 12.76 -4.00
N VAL A 119 1.12 13.17 -3.86
CA VAL A 119 0.13 13.12 -4.95
C VAL A 119 0.61 13.87 -6.23
N ARG A 120 1.67 14.68 -6.12
CA ARG A 120 2.32 15.37 -7.25
C ARG A 120 3.48 14.59 -7.88
N ASP A 121 4.04 13.59 -7.19
CA ASP A 121 5.21 12.82 -7.63
C ASP A 121 4.85 11.50 -8.35
N VAL A 122 3.55 11.24 -8.52
CA VAL A 122 3.04 10.13 -9.35
C VAL A 122 3.56 10.22 -10.81
N GLY A 123 4.13 11.36 -11.21
CA GLY A 123 4.68 11.61 -12.55
C GLY A 123 6.19 11.40 -12.73
N ILE A 124 6.99 11.11 -11.69
CA ILE A 124 8.46 11.14 -11.85
C ILE A 124 8.99 9.81 -12.37
N SER A 125 8.97 9.68 -13.70
CA SER A 125 9.88 8.81 -14.46
C SER A 125 11.30 9.41 -14.41
N GLN A 126 11.98 9.29 -13.28
CA GLN A 126 13.44 9.37 -13.31
C GLN A 126 13.96 7.96 -13.58
N GLN A 127 14.81 7.81 -14.59
CA GLN A 127 15.65 6.63 -14.74
C GLN A 127 16.48 6.53 -13.46
N GLU A 128 16.02 5.73 -12.50
CA GLU A 128 16.72 5.51 -11.24
C GLU A 128 17.72 4.37 -11.40
N ASN A 129 18.88 4.53 -10.77
CA ASN A 129 19.89 3.48 -10.71
C ASN A 129 19.31 2.31 -9.92
N THR A 130 19.12 1.19 -10.61
CA THR A 130 18.65 -0.05 -10.02
C THR A 130 19.70 -0.60 -9.07
N ASN A 131 19.32 -1.01 -7.85
CA ASN A 131 20.17 -1.91 -7.06
C ASN A 131 20.18 -3.33 -7.65
N ASN A 132 19.37 -3.60 -8.70
CA ASN A 132 19.27 -4.84 -9.47
C ASN A 132 19.11 -6.11 -8.61
N GLN A 133 18.49 -5.98 -7.44
CA GLN A 133 18.10 -7.12 -6.63
C GLN A 133 16.68 -7.54 -7.02
N ILE A 134 16.55 -8.76 -7.52
CA ILE A 134 15.26 -9.39 -7.82
C ILE A 134 14.97 -10.41 -6.72
N ARG A 135 13.82 -10.28 -6.06
CA ARG A 135 13.31 -11.26 -5.09
C ARG A 135 12.12 -11.99 -5.70
N ILE A 136 12.07 -13.30 -5.49
CA ILE A 136 11.02 -14.16 -6.01
C ILE A 136 10.26 -14.76 -4.83
N TYR A 137 8.96 -14.49 -4.76
CA TYR A 137 8.06 -15.11 -3.79
C TYR A 137 7.28 -16.23 -4.48
N GLU A 138 7.92 -17.38 -4.73
CA GLU A 138 7.35 -18.49 -5.53
C GLU A 138 5.98 -18.94 -5.03
N LYS A 139 5.82 -19.12 -3.71
CA LYS A 139 4.54 -19.52 -3.09
C LYS A 139 3.42 -18.51 -3.36
N ILE A 140 3.77 -17.24 -3.48
CA ILE A 140 2.82 -16.15 -3.73
C ILE A 140 2.67 -15.92 -5.25
N GLY A 141 3.62 -16.34 -6.09
CA GLY A 141 3.60 -16.13 -7.53
C GLY A 141 3.83 -14.66 -7.91
N ILE A 142 4.74 -14.01 -7.20
CA ILE A 142 5.13 -12.61 -7.46
C ILE A 142 6.64 -12.49 -7.55
N LYS A 143 7.08 -11.69 -8.52
CA LYS A 143 8.44 -11.17 -8.62
C LYS A 143 8.48 -9.74 -8.09
N VAL A 144 9.54 -9.41 -7.36
CA VAL A 144 9.79 -8.07 -6.84
C VAL A 144 11.13 -7.55 -7.31
N THR A 145 11.12 -6.42 -8.02
CA THR A 145 12.33 -5.69 -8.42
C THR A 145 12.60 -4.58 -7.40
N ASP A 146 13.80 -4.55 -6.84
CA ASP A 146 14.23 -3.55 -5.87
C ASP A 146 14.92 -2.35 -6.54
N PHE A 147 14.29 -1.19 -6.42
CA PHE A 147 14.84 0.11 -6.81
C PHE A 147 15.26 0.88 -5.55
N GLU A 148 16.11 1.89 -5.70
CA GLU A 148 16.63 2.65 -4.57
C GLU A 148 15.52 3.14 -3.62
N LYS A 149 14.41 3.65 -4.17
CA LYS A 149 13.36 4.33 -3.41
C LYS A 149 12.02 3.60 -3.37
N TYR A 150 11.83 2.58 -4.19
CA TYR A 150 10.59 1.81 -4.28
C TYR A 150 10.83 0.36 -4.67
N TRP A 151 9.77 -0.44 -4.60
CA TRP A 151 9.71 -1.81 -5.10
C TRP A 151 8.67 -1.89 -6.21
N GLU A 152 8.97 -2.67 -7.25
CA GLU A 152 7.99 -3.04 -8.27
C GLU A 152 7.61 -4.50 -8.14
N TYR A 153 6.32 -4.77 -8.13
CA TYR A 153 5.73 -6.10 -8.02
C TYR A 153 5.06 -6.46 -9.34
N GLU A 154 5.33 -7.69 -9.80
CA GLU A 154 4.84 -8.25 -11.06
C GLU A 154 4.32 -9.68 -10.83
N LEU A 155 3.27 -10.10 -11.55
CA LEU A 155 2.89 -11.51 -11.57
C LEU A 155 3.98 -12.33 -12.29
N MET A 156 4.19 -13.55 -11.81
CA MET A 156 5.01 -14.55 -12.49
C MET A 156 4.16 -15.53 -13.28
#